data_AF-A0A9E3P2L7-F1
#
_entry.id   AF-A0A9E3P2L7-F1
#
_cell.length_a   1.000
_cell.length_b   1.000
_cell.length_c   1.000
_cell.angle_alpha   90.00
_cell.angle_beta   90.00
_cell.angle_gamma   90.00
#
_symmetry.space_group_name_H-M   'P 1'
#
loop_
_entity.id
_entity.type
_entity.pdbx_description
1 polymer ?
#
loop_
_entity_poly.entity_id
_entity_poly.type
_entity_poly.pdbx_seq_one_letter_code
_entity_poly.pdbx_strand_id
1 'polypeptide(L)'
;MRGVVVLTMAMLVVAACTTDFPPCYRGEYRGCSCPDGARGYESCNITQDGFGACVCDGRTPGVAGIREAGADVVESGPPTGTYMQPCAPNNQCTDGTTCALFPNKGSFCTKPCKDPTDCPPPAKTCSSMRGVCAAP
;
A
#
# COMPACT_ATOMS: atom_id res chain seq x y z
N MET A 1 -62.48 -24.34 -3.59
CA MET A 1 -62.43 -22.87 -3.44
C MET A 1 -60.97 -22.45 -3.52
N ARG A 2 -60.60 -21.72 -4.58
CA ARG A 2 -59.22 -21.30 -4.88
C ARG A 2 -58.94 -19.99 -4.13
N GLY A 3 -58.13 -20.04 -3.08
CA GLY A 3 -57.71 -18.87 -2.33
C GLY A 3 -56.55 -18.17 -3.04
N VAL A 4 -56.85 -17.06 -3.70
CA VAL A 4 -55.85 -16.15 -4.28
C VAL A 4 -55.20 -15.39 -3.13
N VAL A 5 -54.01 -15.81 -2.71
CA VAL A 5 -53.18 -15.07 -1.74
C VAL A 5 -52.43 -13.99 -2.53
N VAL A 6 -53.02 -12.80 -2.57
CA VAL A 6 -52.37 -11.57 -3.01
C VAL A 6 -51.37 -11.18 -1.93
N LEU A 7 -50.16 -11.74 -2.02
CA LEU A 7 -49.05 -11.34 -1.17
C LEU A 7 -48.53 -9.99 -1.69
N THR A 8 -48.96 -8.93 -1.01
CA THR A 8 -48.51 -7.55 -1.11
C THR A 8 -47.01 -7.46 -1.34
N MET A 9 -46.66 -7.11 -2.58
CA MET A 9 -45.34 -6.74 -3.05
C MET A 9 -44.88 -5.51 -2.26
N ALA A 10 -44.14 -5.75 -1.18
CA ALA A 10 -43.44 -4.71 -0.45
C ALA A 10 -42.40 -4.08 -1.39
N MET A 11 -42.79 -3.00 -2.07
CA MET A 11 -41.89 -2.09 -2.74
C MET A 11 -40.93 -1.51 -1.70
N LEU A 12 -39.78 -2.18 -1.53
CA LEU A 12 -38.59 -1.61 -0.93
C LEU A 12 -38.20 -0.39 -1.77
N VAL A 13 -38.62 0.78 -1.33
CA VAL A 13 -38.11 2.07 -1.81
C VAL A 13 -36.66 2.15 -1.35
N VAL A 14 -35.75 1.57 -2.13
CA VAL A 14 -34.33 1.86 -2.03
C VAL A 14 -34.19 3.31 -2.48
N ALA A 15 -34.36 4.23 -1.55
CA ALA A 15 -33.96 5.61 -1.72
C ALA A 15 -32.47 5.56 -2.08
N ALA A 16 -32.16 5.77 -3.36
CA ALA A 16 -30.80 5.93 -3.83
C ALA A 16 -30.27 7.22 -3.19
N CYS A 17 -29.68 7.09 -2.02
CA CYS A 17 -28.86 8.14 -1.43
C CYS A 17 -27.71 8.37 -2.42
N THR A 18 -27.89 9.32 -3.34
CA THR A 18 -26.77 9.84 -4.13
C THR A 18 -25.96 10.67 -3.15
N THR A 19 -24.99 10.02 -2.51
CA THR A 19 -24.01 10.73 -1.71
C THR A 19 -23.20 11.61 -2.66
N ASP A 20 -23.48 12.90 -2.61
CA ASP A 20 -22.72 13.94 -3.29
C ASP A 20 -21.40 14.08 -2.54
N PHE A 21 -20.39 13.35 -3.00
CA PHE A 21 -19.02 13.53 -2.53
C PHE A 21 -18.27 14.36 -3.57
N PRO A 22 -17.51 15.37 -3.13
CA PRO A 22 -16.65 16.09 -4.06
C PRO A 22 -15.62 15.11 -4.67
N PRO A 23 -15.21 15.31 -5.94
CA PRO A 23 -14.20 14.47 -6.59
C PRO A 23 -12.83 14.47 -5.89
N CYS A 24 -12.53 15.48 -5.07
CA CYS A 24 -11.32 15.55 -4.26
C CYS A 24 -11.47 16.48 -3.04
N TYR A 25 -10.55 16.35 -2.08
CA TYR A 25 -10.48 17.22 -0.90
C TYR A 25 -9.32 18.21 -0.94
N ARG A 26 -9.49 19.38 -0.33
CA ARG A 26 -8.43 20.41 -0.30
C ARG A 26 -7.16 19.86 0.34
N GLY A 27 -6.03 19.98 -0.37
CA GLY A 27 -4.74 19.44 0.07
C GLY A 27 -4.50 17.99 -0.36
N GLU A 28 -5.45 17.37 -1.07
CA GLU A 28 -5.24 16.08 -1.73
C GLU A 28 -4.37 16.25 -2.99
N TYR A 29 -3.51 15.27 -3.22
CA TYR A 29 -2.66 15.17 -4.39
C TYR A 29 -2.80 13.79 -5.00
N ARG A 30 -2.71 13.70 -6.32
CA ARG A 30 -2.58 12.40 -7.01
C ARG A 30 -1.45 12.46 -8.04
N GLY A 31 -0.87 11.29 -8.34
CA GLY A 31 0.18 11.18 -9.34
C GLY A 31 -0.37 11.31 -10.76
N CYS A 32 0.39 11.97 -11.63
CA CYS A 32 0.10 12.14 -13.04
C CYS A 32 1.34 11.84 -13.91
N SER A 33 1.14 11.64 -15.21
CA SER A 33 2.21 11.39 -16.18
C SER A 33 2.53 12.65 -16.97
N CYS A 34 3.81 12.99 -17.06
CA CYS A 34 4.30 14.16 -17.77
C CYS A 34 4.61 13.84 -19.25
N PRO A 35 4.62 14.85 -20.15
CA PRO A 35 4.89 14.63 -21.58
C PRO A 35 6.26 14.03 -21.90
N ASP A 36 7.24 14.22 -21.02
CA ASP A 36 8.59 13.67 -21.10
C ASP A 36 8.71 12.24 -20.52
N GLY A 37 7.59 11.67 -20.04
CA GLY A 37 7.56 10.37 -19.37
C GLY A 37 7.88 10.43 -17.88
N ALA A 38 8.18 11.60 -17.31
CA ALA A 38 8.40 11.76 -15.88
C ALA A 38 7.09 11.60 -15.08
N ARG A 39 7.23 11.38 -13.77
CA ARG A 39 6.11 11.42 -12.81
C ARG A 39 5.93 12.85 -12.31
N GLY A 40 4.68 13.28 -12.20
CA GLY A 40 4.30 14.55 -11.59
C GLY A 40 3.16 14.37 -10.59
N TYR A 41 2.72 15.49 -10.02
CA TYR A 41 1.55 15.54 -9.15
C TYR A 41 0.58 16.63 -9.59
N GLU A 42 -0.70 16.34 -9.48
CA GLU A 42 -1.76 17.33 -9.59
C GLU A 42 -2.43 17.50 -8.23
N SER A 43 -2.75 18.74 -7.89
CA SER A 43 -3.40 19.11 -6.62
C SER A 43 -4.89 19.28 -6.81
N CYS A 44 -5.70 18.88 -5.83
CA CYS A 44 -7.12 19.20 -5.82
C CYS A 44 -7.33 20.72 -5.89
N ASN A 45 -8.19 21.16 -6.82
CA ASN A 45 -8.56 22.57 -6.96
C ASN A 45 -9.26 23.08 -5.69
N ILE A 46 -9.17 24.39 -5.44
CA ILE A 46 -9.82 24.99 -4.27
C ILE A 46 -11.35 24.87 -4.29
N THR A 47 -11.92 24.77 -5.49
CA THR A 47 -13.34 24.54 -5.79
C THR A 47 -13.78 23.09 -5.58
N GLN A 48 -12.84 22.16 -5.34
CA GLN A 48 -13.10 20.74 -5.19
C GLN A 48 -13.86 20.09 -6.35
N ASP A 49 -13.77 20.67 -7.54
CA ASP A 49 -14.41 20.20 -8.78
C ASP A 49 -13.50 19.26 -9.60
N GLY A 50 -12.26 19.08 -9.15
CA GLY A 50 -11.29 18.19 -9.77
C GLY A 50 -9.86 18.53 -9.38
N PHE A 51 -8.92 17.87 -10.05
CA PHE A 51 -7.50 18.13 -9.91
C PHE A 51 -7.04 19.13 -10.98
N GLY A 52 -6.03 19.93 -10.63
CA GLY A 52 -5.44 20.94 -11.52
C GLY A 52 -4.47 20.36 -12.55
N ALA A 53 -3.61 21.23 -13.10
CA ALA A 53 -2.57 20.81 -14.03
C ALA A 53 -1.51 19.94 -13.33
N CYS A 54 -0.95 18.98 -14.08
CA CYS A 54 0.17 18.15 -13.63
C CYS A 54 1.44 19.00 -13.46
N VAL A 55 2.03 19.00 -12.26
CA VAL A 55 3.30 19.64 -11.96
C VAL A 55 4.42 18.60 -12.10
N CYS A 56 5.32 18.83 -13.05
CA CYS A 56 6.35 17.89 -13.50
C CYS A 56 7.74 18.18 -12.92
N ASP A 57 7.83 18.65 -11.67
CA ASP A 57 9.11 19.00 -11.03
C ASP A 57 9.70 17.88 -10.17
N GLY A 58 9.02 16.72 -10.11
CA GLY A 58 9.40 15.55 -9.32
C GLY A 58 9.31 15.78 -7.80
N ARG A 59 8.51 16.76 -7.37
CA ARG A 59 8.32 17.07 -5.95
C ARG A 59 6.87 16.87 -5.55
N THR A 60 6.67 16.10 -4.48
CA THR A 60 5.37 16.03 -3.81
C THR A 60 5.14 17.34 -3.06
N PRO A 61 4.09 18.11 -3.36
CA PRO A 61 3.89 19.40 -2.70
C PRO A 61 3.57 19.21 -1.21
N GLY A 62 4.11 20.08 -0.35
CA GLY A 62 3.88 20.03 1.10
C GLY A 62 4.86 19.17 1.90
N VAL A 63 5.74 18.39 1.25
CA VAL A 63 6.89 17.76 1.93
C VAL A 63 8.16 18.55 1.61
N ALA A 64 8.72 19.21 2.63
CA ALA A 64 9.96 19.95 2.47
C ALA A 64 11.12 18.97 2.21
N GLY A 65 11.59 18.91 0.95
CA GLY A 65 12.92 18.40 0.63
C GLY A 65 13.05 16.92 0.35
N ILE A 66 11.98 16.12 0.40
CA ILE A 66 11.99 14.81 -0.24
C ILE A 66 11.60 15.02 -1.69
N ARG A 67 12.59 15.31 -2.55
CA ARG A 67 12.46 14.87 -3.93
C ARG A 67 12.20 13.38 -3.80
N GLU A 68 11.08 12.91 -4.34
CA GLU A 68 11.08 11.56 -4.88
C GLU A 68 12.09 11.63 -6.03
N ALA A 69 13.40 11.57 -5.67
CA ALA A 69 14.38 10.89 -6.51
C ALA A 69 13.61 9.66 -6.92
N GLY A 70 13.33 9.55 -8.22
CA GLY A 70 12.27 8.70 -8.68
C GLY A 70 12.34 7.37 -7.96
N ALA A 71 11.27 6.60 -7.99
CA ALA A 71 11.55 5.20 -8.13
C ALA A 71 12.35 4.99 -9.45
N ASP A 72 13.59 5.49 -9.58
CA ASP A 72 14.76 4.63 -9.57
C ASP A 72 14.30 3.40 -8.81
N VAL A 73 13.74 2.48 -9.60
CA VAL A 73 13.88 1.07 -9.36
C VAL A 73 15.25 0.99 -8.73
N VAL A 74 15.31 0.83 -7.40
CA VAL A 74 16.56 0.52 -6.75
C VAL A 74 16.93 -0.71 -7.51
N GLU A 75 17.83 -0.53 -8.50
CA GLU A 75 18.17 -1.54 -9.47
C GLU A 75 18.53 -2.68 -8.57
N SER A 76 17.65 -3.67 -8.60
CA SER A 76 17.51 -4.59 -7.50
C SER A 76 18.73 -5.43 -7.64
N GLY A 77 19.81 -4.95 -7.05
CA GLY A 77 21.07 -5.63 -7.00
C GLY A 77 20.72 -7.03 -6.53
N PRO A 78 21.39 -8.04 -7.09
CA PRO A 78 21.05 -9.43 -6.82
C PRO A 78 20.76 -9.58 -5.33
N PRO A 79 19.68 -10.29 -4.96
CA PRO A 79 19.23 -10.37 -3.58
C PRO A 79 20.41 -10.81 -2.71
N THR A 80 20.93 -9.86 -1.92
CA THR A 80 22.13 -10.03 -1.10
C THR A 80 21.76 -10.19 0.37
N GLY A 81 20.53 -9.83 0.74
CA GLY A 81 20.00 -9.97 2.08
C GLY A 81 19.75 -11.43 2.43
N THR A 82 20.63 -12.00 3.23
CA THR A 82 20.40 -13.29 3.89
C THR A 82 19.41 -13.13 5.05
N TYR A 83 18.97 -14.24 5.62
CA TYR A 83 18.12 -14.25 6.81
C TYR A 83 18.68 -13.29 7.88
N MET A 84 17.81 -12.41 8.40
CA MET A 84 18.11 -11.38 9.40
C MET A 84 18.96 -10.19 8.94
N GLN A 85 19.20 -10.03 7.63
CA GLN A 85 19.81 -8.81 7.11
C GLN A 85 18.78 -7.67 6.99
N PRO A 86 19.18 -6.41 7.23
CA PRO A 86 18.32 -5.25 6.97
C PRO A 86 17.88 -5.21 5.51
N CYS A 87 16.64 -4.81 5.27
CA CYS A 87 16.07 -4.67 3.93
C CYS A 87 15.16 -3.45 3.84
N ALA A 88 15.02 -2.87 2.66
CA ALA A 88 14.02 -1.84 2.38
C ALA A 88 12.85 -2.41 1.52
N PRO A 89 13.10 -2.98 0.32
CA PRO A 89 12.11 -3.72 -0.44
C PRO A 89 12.30 -5.25 -0.35
N ASN A 90 11.24 -6.00 -0.66
CA ASN A 90 11.25 -7.47 -0.63
C ASN A 90 12.28 -8.12 -1.57
N ASN A 91 12.62 -7.47 -2.68
CA ASN A 91 13.59 -7.95 -3.68
C ASN A 91 15.05 -7.95 -3.19
N GLN A 92 15.34 -7.36 -2.03
CA GLN A 92 16.68 -7.42 -1.43
C GLN A 92 16.93 -8.74 -0.70
N CYS A 93 15.89 -9.52 -0.42
CA CYS A 93 15.97 -10.76 0.33
C CYS A 93 16.17 -11.97 -0.59
N THR A 94 17.02 -12.92 -0.17
CA THR A 94 17.26 -14.18 -0.89
C THR A 94 16.00 -15.03 -1.07
N ASP A 95 16.03 -15.98 -2.01
CA ASP A 95 14.89 -16.85 -2.28
C ASP A 95 14.34 -17.53 -1.01
N GLY A 96 13.02 -17.43 -0.82
CA GLY A 96 12.33 -17.95 0.35
C GLY A 96 12.38 -17.06 1.60
N THR A 97 12.88 -15.82 1.48
CA THR A 97 12.76 -14.79 2.52
C THR A 97 11.96 -13.59 2.05
N THR A 98 11.28 -12.90 2.97
CA THR A 98 10.50 -11.69 2.73
C THR A 98 10.95 -10.57 3.66
N CYS A 99 10.88 -9.32 3.21
CA CYS A 99 11.22 -8.16 4.02
C CYS A 99 10.03 -7.83 4.95
N ALA A 100 10.19 -8.07 6.25
CA ALA A 100 9.16 -7.80 7.24
C ALA A 100 9.57 -6.65 8.16
N LEU A 101 8.66 -5.73 8.44
CA LEU A 101 8.86 -4.62 9.36
C LEU A 101 8.68 -5.08 10.82
N PHE A 102 9.74 -5.03 11.63
CA PHE A 102 9.69 -5.29 13.07
C PHE A 102 9.62 -3.94 13.82
N PRO A 103 8.53 -3.63 14.55
CA PRO A 103 8.24 -2.27 15.06
C PRO A 103 9.38 -1.59 15.83
N ASN A 104 10.21 -2.36 16.53
CA ASN A 104 11.28 -1.83 17.38
C ASN A 104 12.69 -2.01 16.79
N LYS A 105 12.82 -2.65 15.63
CA LYS A 105 14.13 -3.02 15.06
C LYS A 105 14.30 -2.56 13.60
N GLY A 106 13.21 -2.24 12.91
CA GLY A 106 13.23 -1.92 11.48
C GLY A 106 12.88 -3.14 10.62
N SER A 107 13.16 -3.05 9.32
CA SER A 107 12.80 -4.09 8.35
C SER A 107 13.95 -5.07 8.12
N PHE A 108 13.67 -6.37 8.23
CA PHE A 108 14.65 -7.44 8.02
C PHE A 108 14.10 -8.57 7.15
N CYS A 109 14.99 -9.23 6.42
CA CYS A 109 14.67 -10.44 5.68
C CYS A 109 14.36 -11.59 6.66
N THR A 110 13.14 -12.10 6.60
CA THR A 110 12.67 -13.20 7.46
C THR A 110 12.06 -14.33 6.63
N LYS A 111 11.92 -15.51 7.21
CA LYS A 111 11.25 -16.64 6.56
C LYS A 111 9.81 -16.77 7.06
N PRO A 112 8.87 -17.17 6.19
CA PRO A 112 7.57 -17.61 6.65
C PRO A 112 7.73 -18.86 7.52
N CYS A 113 6.92 -18.96 8.57
CA CYS A 113 6.92 -20.09 9.49
C CYS A 113 5.49 -20.45 9.88
N LYS A 114 5.26 -21.72 10.18
CA LYS A 114 4.06 -22.20 10.88
C LYS A 114 4.41 -22.57 12.31
N ASP A 115 5.59 -23.15 12.49
CA ASP A 115 6.08 -23.64 13.77
C ASP A 115 7.44 -23.03 14.13
N PRO A 116 7.81 -22.95 15.42
CA PRO A 116 9.11 -22.44 15.86
C PRO A 116 10.32 -23.17 15.27
N THR A 117 10.14 -24.43 14.85
CA THR A 117 11.18 -25.26 14.23
C THR A 117 11.49 -24.87 12.79
N ASP A 118 10.61 -24.12 12.13
CA ASP A 118 10.83 -23.62 10.77
C ASP A 118 11.83 -22.46 10.73
N CYS A 119 12.14 -21.89 11.90
CA CYS A 119 12.99 -20.72 12.02
C CYS A 119 14.46 -21.13 12.23
N PRO A 120 15.37 -20.75 11.32
CA PRO A 120 16.79 -20.98 11.53
C PRO A 120 17.31 -20.10 12.68
N PRO A 121 18.34 -20.54 13.41
CA PRO A 121 19.03 -19.69 14.38
C PRO A 121 19.47 -18.36 13.73
N PRO A 122 19.34 -17.21 14.40
CA PRO A 122 19.12 -17.05 15.85
C PRO A 122 17.66 -17.03 16.32
N ALA A 123 16.68 -17.03 15.41
CA ALA A 123 15.29 -16.98 15.82
C ALA A 123 14.85 -18.31 16.43
N LYS A 124 14.11 -18.23 17.54
CA LYS A 124 13.56 -19.39 18.26
C LYS A 124 12.05 -19.45 18.24
N THR A 125 11.38 -18.44 17.69
CA THR A 125 9.93 -18.30 17.75
C THR A 125 9.37 -17.88 16.40
N CYS A 126 8.25 -18.51 16.04
CA CYS A 126 7.42 -18.08 14.94
C CYS A 126 6.39 -17.07 15.45
N SER A 127 6.27 -15.91 14.80
CA SER A 127 5.26 -14.92 15.17
C SER A 127 3.89 -15.39 14.67
N SER A 128 3.05 -15.96 15.55
CA SER A 128 1.74 -16.49 15.18
C SER A 128 0.80 -15.45 14.56
N MET A 129 1.00 -14.16 14.85
CA MET A 129 0.22 -13.07 14.24
C MET A 129 0.62 -12.77 12.79
N ARG A 130 1.87 -13.03 12.41
CA ARG A 130 2.41 -12.62 11.10
C ARG A 130 2.84 -13.80 10.23
N GLY A 131 2.92 -15.00 10.79
CA GLY A 131 3.41 -16.19 10.10
C GLY A 131 4.86 -16.06 9.62
N VAL A 132 5.69 -15.28 10.34
CA VAL A 132 7.12 -15.06 10.01
C VAL A 132 8.00 -15.22 11.24
N CYS A 133 9.24 -15.63 11.03
CA CYS A 133 10.20 -15.82 12.12
C CYS A 133 10.50 -14.50 12.83
N ALA A 134 10.49 -14.53 14.16
CA ALA A 134 10.75 -13.35 14.98
C ALA A 134 12.21 -12.92 14.90
N ALA A 135 12.46 -11.61 14.90
CA ALA A 135 13.81 -11.09 15.08
C ALA A 135 14.30 -11.35 16.53
N PRO A 136 15.54 -11.83 16.75
CA PRO A 136 16.14 -12.07 18.06
C PRO A 136 16.25 -10.75 18.81
#